data_AF-A0A0D3CGW2-F1
#
_entry.id   AF-A0A0D3CGW2-F1
#
_cell.length_a   1.000
_cell.length_b   1.000
_cell.length_c   1.000
_cell.angle_alpha   90.00
_cell.angle_beta   90.00
_cell.angle_gamma   90.00
#
_symmetry.space_group_name_H-M   'P 1'
#
loop_
_entity.id
_entity.type
_entity.pdbx_description
1 polymer ?
#
loop_
_entity_poly.entity_id
_entity_poly.type
_entity_poly.pdbx_seq_one_letter_code
_entity_poly.pdbx_strand_id
1 'polypeptide(L)'
;MKKVMKIIKPKPDPKQRLRDWQRKLRQECRNIERQIREERTVQKAIKEAAKRNDMVSAKALAKEIVSSRRTVNKLYENKAQMNSISMHLGESIGFAVMSRLARNRMQQPGYNLEGNSFDWDNIKM
;
A
#
# COMPACT_ATOMS: atom_id res chain seq x y z
N MET A 1 -33.90 -2.13 11.79
CA MET A 1 -33.26 -3.43 11.49
C MET A 1 -31.74 -3.39 11.26
N LYS A 2 -31.18 -2.45 10.46
CA LYS A 2 -29.72 -2.37 10.20
C LYS A 2 -28.83 -2.15 11.44
N LYS A 3 -29.34 -1.51 12.49
CA LYS A 3 -28.62 -1.22 13.75
C LYS A 3 -28.45 -2.47 14.63
N VAL A 4 -29.43 -3.37 14.60
CA VAL A 4 -29.47 -4.61 15.39
C VAL A 4 -28.54 -5.68 14.80
N MET A 5 -28.44 -5.74 13.46
CA MET A 5 -27.48 -6.62 12.75
C MET A 5 -26.01 -6.25 12.97
N LYS A 6 -25.68 -5.03 13.45
CA LYS A 6 -24.31 -4.65 13.82
C LYS A 6 -23.89 -5.19 15.20
N ILE A 7 -24.85 -5.54 16.06
CA ILE A 7 -24.59 -5.99 17.44
C ILE A 7 -24.23 -7.48 17.49
N ILE A 8 -24.62 -8.26 16.46
CA ILE A 8 -24.45 -9.73 16.42
C ILE A 8 -23.25 -10.16 15.55
N LYS A 9 -22.54 -9.23 14.90
CA LYS A 9 -21.33 -9.60 14.14
C LYS A 9 -20.16 -9.80 15.10
N PRO A 10 -19.55 -11.00 15.19
CA PRO A 10 -18.33 -11.19 15.97
C PRO A 10 -17.27 -10.19 15.50
N LYS A 11 -16.54 -9.60 16.45
CA LYS A 11 -15.43 -8.68 16.12
C LYS A 11 -14.55 -9.39 15.08
N PRO A 12 -14.24 -8.74 13.94
CA PRO A 12 -13.50 -9.40 12.88
C PRO A 12 -12.16 -9.90 13.41
N ASP A 13 -11.83 -11.14 13.07
CA ASP A 13 -10.57 -11.80 13.41
C ASP A 13 -9.42 -10.80 13.14
N PRO A 14 -8.49 -10.57 14.09
CA PRO A 14 -7.34 -9.71 13.89
C PRO A 14 -6.63 -9.95 12.55
N LYS A 15 -6.53 -11.20 12.08
CA LYS A 15 -5.94 -11.52 10.77
C LYS A 15 -6.77 -11.00 9.60
N GLN A 16 -8.10 -11.00 9.73
CA GLN A 16 -8.99 -10.47 8.71
C GLN A 16 -8.89 -8.94 8.62
N ARG A 17 -8.88 -8.25 9.77
CA ARG A 17 -8.65 -6.79 9.82
C ARG A 17 -7.33 -6.39 9.17
N LEU A 18 -6.29 -7.16 9.45
CA LEU A 18 -4.96 -6.96 8.90
C LEU A 18 -4.93 -7.10 7.37
N ARG A 19 -5.55 -8.14 6.83
CA ARG A 19 -5.74 -8.32 5.38
C ARG A 19 -6.54 -7.17 4.76
N ASP A 20 -7.59 -6.70 5.44
CA ASP A 20 -8.42 -5.60 4.97
C ASP A 20 -7.64 -4.28 4.93
N TRP A 21 -6.82 -4.00 5.95
CA TRP A 21 -5.93 -2.84 5.97
C TRP A 21 -4.89 -2.90 4.85
N GLN A 22 -4.25 -4.04 4.63
CA GLN A 22 -3.34 -4.22 3.49
C GLN A 22 -4.02 -3.98 2.14
N ARG A 23 -5.27 -4.44 1.97
CA ARG A 23 -6.04 -4.22 0.75
C ARG A 23 -6.37 -2.75 0.56
N LYS A 24 -6.80 -2.07 1.62
CA LYS A 24 -7.10 -0.63 1.62
C LYS A 24 -5.86 0.20 1.29
N LEU A 25 -4.74 -0.06 1.94
CA LEU A 25 -3.47 0.62 1.65
C LEU A 25 -3.07 0.47 0.18
N ARG A 26 -3.15 -0.76 -0.37
CA ARG A 26 -2.87 -0.97 -1.80
C ARG A 26 -3.84 -0.24 -2.71
N GLN A 27 -5.12 -0.15 -2.35
CA GLN A 27 -6.10 0.60 -3.13
C GLN A 27 -5.80 2.09 -3.12
N GLU A 28 -5.54 2.66 -1.95
CA GLU A 28 -5.22 4.08 -1.81
C GLU A 28 -3.90 4.44 -2.52
N CYS A 29 -2.88 3.56 -2.49
CA CYS A 29 -1.65 3.78 -3.27
C CYS A 29 -1.94 3.87 -4.77
N ARG A 30 -2.81 2.99 -5.30
CA ARG A 30 -3.23 3.05 -6.71
C ARG A 30 -4.01 4.32 -7.02
N ASN A 31 -4.87 4.76 -6.11
CA ASN A 31 -5.62 6.01 -6.27
C ASN A 31 -4.67 7.21 -6.37
N ILE A 32 -3.67 7.27 -5.48
CA ILE A 32 -2.64 8.31 -5.50
C ILE A 32 -1.85 8.28 -6.81
N GLU A 33 -1.40 7.10 -7.26
CA GLU A 33 -0.68 6.95 -8.53
C GLU A 33 -1.50 7.41 -9.74
N ARG A 34 -2.81 7.14 -9.73
CA ARG A 34 -3.72 7.61 -10.76
C ARG A 34 -3.80 9.14 -10.79
N GLN A 35 -3.96 9.80 -9.64
CA GLN A 35 -4.00 11.26 -9.55
C GLN A 35 -2.69 11.90 -10.02
N ILE A 36 -1.54 11.32 -9.65
CA ILE A 36 -0.22 11.76 -10.13
C ILE A 36 -0.11 11.61 -11.66
N ARG A 37 -0.66 10.52 -12.23
CA ARG A 37 -0.65 10.30 -13.68
C ARG A 37 -1.52 11.31 -14.42
N GLU A 38 -2.67 11.69 -13.84
CA GLU A 38 -3.58 12.69 -14.42
C GLU A 38 -2.87 14.05 -14.60
N GLU A 39 -2.12 14.53 -13.60
CA GLU A 39 -1.32 15.76 -13.75
C GLU A 39 -0.28 15.63 -14.88
N ARG A 40 0.40 14.48 -15.00
CA ARG A 40 1.34 14.24 -16.11
C ARG A 40 0.66 14.26 -17.48
N THR A 41 -0.60 13.83 -17.57
CA THR A 41 -1.35 13.92 -18.83
C THR A 41 -1.69 15.36 -19.21
N VAL A 42 -2.04 16.20 -18.23
CA VAL A 42 -2.26 17.64 -18.45
C VAL A 42 -0.97 18.33 -18.92
N GLN A 43 0.18 17.97 -18.36
CA GLN A 43 1.48 18.48 -18.84
C GLN A 43 1.76 18.13 -20.32
N LYS A 44 1.34 16.95 -20.78
CA LYS A 44 1.44 16.59 -22.20
C LYS A 44 0.47 17.40 -23.06
N ALA A 45 -0.76 17.57 -22.60
CA ALA A 45 -1.78 18.37 -23.29
C ALA A 45 -1.34 19.84 -23.47
N ILE A 46 -0.64 20.42 -22.48
CA ILE A 46 -0.04 21.76 -22.61
C ILE A 46 0.96 21.81 -23.76
N LYS A 47 1.85 20.82 -23.86
CA LYS A 47 2.86 20.75 -24.94
C LYS A 47 2.19 20.60 -26.31
N GLU A 48 1.11 19.83 -26.40
CA GLU A 48 0.36 19.62 -27.64
C GLU A 48 -0.45 20.86 -28.05
N ALA A 49 -1.04 21.59 -27.11
CA ALA A 49 -1.71 22.86 -27.37
C ALA A 49 -0.71 23.92 -27.86
N ALA A 50 0.45 24.01 -27.22
CA ALA A 50 1.52 24.92 -27.63
C ALA A 50 2.04 24.61 -29.05
N LYS A 51 2.21 23.34 -29.41
CA LYS A 51 2.60 22.92 -30.77
C LYS A 51 1.58 23.32 -31.84
N ARG A 52 0.30 23.34 -31.49
CA ARG A 52 -0.80 23.77 -32.37
C ARG A 52 -0.98 25.29 -32.41
N ASN A 53 -0.09 26.04 -31.74
CA ASN A 53 -0.16 27.48 -31.58
C ASN A 53 -1.43 27.97 -30.84
N ASP A 54 -2.12 27.08 -30.12
CA ASP A 54 -3.25 27.41 -29.26
C ASP A 54 -2.75 27.84 -27.87
N MET A 55 -2.29 29.09 -27.81
CA MET A 55 -1.72 29.67 -26.60
C MET A 55 -2.76 29.98 -25.52
N VAL A 56 -4.05 30.13 -25.90
CA VAL A 56 -5.14 30.38 -24.94
C VAL A 56 -5.36 29.13 -24.10
N SER A 57 -5.55 27.97 -24.74
CA SER A 57 -5.71 26.69 -24.04
C SER A 57 -4.45 26.30 -23.26
N ALA A 58 -3.26 26.50 -23.84
CA ALA A 58 -2.01 26.21 -23.15
C ALA A 58 -1.85 27.03 -21.85
N LYS A 59 -2.22 28.31 -21.87
CA LYS A 59 -2.16 29.20 -20.69
C LYS A 59 -3.20 28.83 -19.63
N ALA A 60 -4.40 28.41 -20.03
CA ALA A 60 -5.43 27.94 -19.11
C ALA A 60 -4.98 26.68 -18.36
N LEU A 61 -4.50 25.66 -19.09
CA LEU A 61 -4.00 24.42 -18.53
C LEU A 61 -2.75 24.63 -17.66
N ALA A 62 -1.87 25.57 -18.02
CA ALA A 62 -0.70 25.89 -17.21
C ALA A 62 -1.06 26.47 -15.83
N LYS A 63 -2.09 27.32 -15.76
CA LYS A 63 -2.58 27.83 -14.46
C LYS A 63 -3.12 26.71 -13.57
N GLU A 64 -3.82 25.75 -14.18
CA GLU A 64 -4.33 24.58 -13.46
C GLU A 64 -3.20 23.75 -12.85
N ILE A 65 -2.12 23.47 -13.61
CA ILE A 65 -0.92 22.79 -13.10
C ILE A 65 -0.30 23.51 -11.91
N VAL A 66 -0.15 24.85 -11.99
CA VAL A 66 0.43 25.62 -10.89
C VAL A 66 -0.42 25.49 -9.63
N SER A 67 -1.76 25.49 -9.77
CA SER A 67 -2.67 25.32 -8.64
C SER A 67 -2.62 23.90 -8.05
N SER A 68 -2.46 22.87 -8.88
CA SER A 68 -2.46 21.46 -8.45
C SER A 68 -1.12 20.99 -7.89
N ARG A 69 -0.01 21.69 -8.18
CA ARG A 69 1.36 21.32 -7.79
C ARG A 69 1.53 21.05 -6.30
N ARG A 70 0.91 21.88 -5.44
CA ARG A 70 0.95 21.69 -3.97
C ARG A 70 0.26 20.39 -3.56
N THR A 71 -0.87 20.07 -4.19
CA THR A 71 -1.60 18.83 -3.94
C THR A 71 -0.79 17.62 -4.38
N VAL A 72 -0.14 17.69 -5.55
CA VAL A 72 0.68 16.59 -6.05
C VAL A 72 1.91 16.33 -5.19
N ASN A 73 2.59 17.38 -4.71
CA ASN A 73 3.70 17.20 -3.78
C ASN A 73 3.24 16.45 -2.51
N LYS A 74 2.09 16.82 -1.95
CA LYS A 74 1.48 16.08 -0.84
C LYS A 74 1.11 14.64 -1.21
N LEU A 75 0.66 14.38 -2.44
CA LEU A 75 0.37 13.03 -2.90
C LEU A 75 1.64 12.15 -2.94
N TYR A 76 2.79 12.70 -3.33
CA TYR A 76 4.07 12.00 -3.25
C TYR A 76 4.50 11.71 -1.81
N GLU A 77 4.36 12.68 -0.90
CA GLU A 77 4.61 12.50 0.54
C GLU A 77 3.71 11.41 1.12
N ASN A 78 2.40 11.48 0.85
CA ASN A 78 1.41 10.50 1.29
C ASN A 78 1.75 9.10 0.77
N LYS A 79 2.20 8.97 -0.49
CA LYS A 79 2.64 7.68 -1.05
C LYS A 79 3.83 7.11 -0.26
N ALA A 80 4.81 7.93 0.09
CA ALA A 80 5.96 7.49 0.89
C ALA A 80 5.51 7.02 2.29
N GLN A 81 4.65 7.80 2.95
CA GLN A 81 4.09 7.44 4.26
C GLN A 81 3.32 6.11 4.19
N MET A 82 2.49 5.94 3.17
CA MET A 82 1.73 4.71 2.96
C MET A 82 2.60 3.49 2.72
N ASN A 83 3.70 3.65 1.97
CA ASN A 83 4.67 2.58 1.76
C ASN A 83 5.33 2.16 3.07
N SER A 84 5.73 3.12 3.91
CA SER A 84 6.26 2.84 5.25
C SER A 84 5.25 2.07 6.12
N ILE A 85 3.98 2.51 6.15
CA ILE A 85 2.93 1.80 6.89
C ILE A 85 2.74 0.38 6.36
N SER A 86 2.73 0.21 5.04
CA SER A 86 2.60 -1.12 4.42
C SER A 86 3.78 -2.03 4.77
N MET A 87 5.00 -1.48 4.87
CA MET A 87 6.20 -2.22 5.26
C MET A 87 6.10 -2.72 6.70
N HIS A 88 5.81 -1.83 7.65
CA HIS A 88 5.62 -2.20 9.05
C HIS A 88 4.51 -3.24 9.25
N LEU A 89 3.45 -3.15 8.45
CA LEU A 89 2.38 -4.13 8.46
C LEU A 89 2.82 -5.49 7.94
N GLY A 90 3.67 -5.51 6.91
CA GLY A 90 4.32 -6.71 6.39
C GLY A 90 5.25 -7.37 7.41
N GLU A 91 6.10 -6.57 8.07
CA GLU A 91 7.01 -7.02 9.13
C GLU A 91 6.25 -7.67 10.28
N SER A 92 5.18 -7.03 10.76
CA SER A 92 4.33 -7.54 11.85
C SER A 92 3.71 -8.90 11.51
N ILE A 93 3.29 -9.09 10.26
CA ILE A 93 2.76 -10.38 9.78
C ILE A 93 3.86 -11.42 9.71
N GLY A 94 5.01 -11.07 9.14
CA GLY A 94 6.17 -11.95 9.04
C GLY A 94 6.59 -12.48 10.40
N PHE A 95 6.75 -11.58 11.38
CA PHE A 95 7.06 -11.95 12.76
C PHE A 95 6.02 -12.90 13.37
N ALA A 96 4.73 -12.63 13.18
CA ALA A 96 3.66 -13.48 13.70
C ALA A 96 3.65 -14.88 13.06
N VAL A 97 3.93 -14.99 11.76
CA VAL A 97 4.06 -16.27 11.05
C VAL A 97 5.27 -17.05 11.54
N MET A 98 6.44 -16.41 11.62
CA MET A 98 7.68 -17.03 12.11
C MET A 98 7.53 -17.50 13.56
N SER A 99 6.90 -16.69 14.43
CA SER A 99 6.61 -17.06 15.81
C SER A 99 5.66 -18.25 15.93
N ARG A 100 4.72 -18.41 14.99
CA ARG A 100 3.85 -19.59 14.94
C ARG A 100 4.62 -20.83 14.49
N LEU A 101 5.45 -20.71 13.46
CA LEU A 101 6.28 -21.80 12.95
C LEU A 101 7.28 -22.28 14.01
N ALA A 102 7.95 -21.36 14.69
CA ALA A 102 8.88 -21.67 15.78
C ALA A 102 8.18 -22.43 16.92
N ARG A 103 7.00 -21.97 17.35
CA ARG A 103 6.20 -22.68 18.38
C ARG A 103 5.79 -24.08 17.95
N ASN A 104 5.27 -24.23 16.74
CA ASN A 104 4.90 -25.55 16.22
C ASN A 104 6.11 -26.50 16.12
N ARG A 105 7.31 -25.97 15.85
CA ARG A 105 8.55 -26.73 15.78
C ARG A 105 9.07 -27.14 17.16
N MET A 106 8.99 -26.26 18.17
CA MET A 106 9.35 -26.57 19.57
C MET A 106 8.48 -27.68 20.18
N GLN A 107 7.27 -27.87 19.66
CA GLN A 107 6.36 -28.93 20.11
C GLN A 107 6.66 -30.31 19.49
N GLN A 108 7.61 -30.42 18.55
CA GLN A 108 7.94 -31.70 17.94
C GLN A 108 8.79 -32.58 18.87
N PRO A 109 8.45 -33.87 19.05
CA PRO A 109 9.28 -34.79 19.82
C PRO A 109 10.65 -34.94 19.15
N GLY A 110 11.73 -34.61 19.87
CA GLY A 110 13.12 -34.64 19.37
C GLY A 110 13.77 -33.28 19.07
N TYR A 111 13.15 -32.16 19.49
CA TYR A 111 13.78 -30.83 19.38
C TYR A 111 14.97 -30.68 20.34
N ASN A 112 16.19 -30.75 19.81
CA ASN A 112 17.43 -30.55 20.56
C ASN A 112 18.01 -29.17 20.20
N LEU A 113 18.29 -28.33 21.19
CA LEU A 113 18.85 -26.97 21.02
C LEU A 113 20.33 -26.98 20.57
N GLU A 114 20.97 -28.14 20.60
CA GLU A 114 22.38 -28.35 20.28
C GLU A 114 22.48 -29.13 18.96
N GLY A 115 22.50 -28.43 17.83
CA GLY A 115 22.56 -29.07 16.52
C GLY A 115 22.55 -28.07 15.39
N ASN A 116 23.74 -27.62 15.01
CA ASN A 116 23.99 -26.68 13.92
C ASN A 116 23.47 -27.19 12.56
N SER A 117 22.54 -26.43 12.00
CA SER A 117 22.55 -25.82 10.66
C SER A 117 21.14 -25.87 10.08
N PHE A 118 20.57 -24.69 9.94
CA PHE A 118 19.26 -24.51 9.34
C PHE A 118 19.44 -24.60 7.82
N ASP A 119 18.92 -25.66 7.20
CA ASP A 119 18.87 -25.80 5.74
C ASP A 119 17.82 -24.83 5.17
N TRP A 120 18.29 -23.68 4.69
CA TRP A 120 17.46 -22.64 4.06
C TRP A 120 16.93 -23.05 2.69
N ASP A 121 17.49 -24.10 2.07
CA ASP A 121 17.18 -24.49 0.69
C ASP A 121 15.88 -25.30 0.58
N ASN A 122 15.35 -25.80 1.71
CA ASN A 122 14.13 -26.60 1.76
C ASN A 122 12.85 -25.83 2.17
N ILE A 123 12.92 -24.50 2.29
CA ILE A 123 11.72 -23.67 2.44
C ILE A 123 11.15 -23.41 1.05
N LYS A 124 10.23 -24.27 0.61
CA LYS A 124 9.38 -23.94 -0.53
C LYS A 124 8.45 -22.78 -0.18
N MET A 125 8.60 -21.68 -0.91
CA MET A 125 7.62 -20.58 -0.98
C MET A 125 6.28 -21.06 -1.55
#